data_AF-Q1YWI7-F1
#
_entry.id   AF-Q1YWI7-F1
#
_cell.length_a   1.000
_cell.length_b   1.000
_cell.length_c   1.000
_cell.angle_alpha   90.00
_cell.angle_beta   90.00
_cell.angle_gamma   90.00
#
_symmetry.space_group_name_H-M   'P 1'
#
loop_
_entity.id
_entity.type
_entity.pdbx_description
1 polymer ?
#
loop_
_entity_poly.entity_id
_entity_poly.type
_entity_poly.pdbx_seq_one_letter_code
_entity_poly.pdbx_strand_id
1 'polypeptide(L)'
;MRFSYKFALLSTIYMLVSCNSESHLDLSSFDIDSSAKKTDVIYGFIITNDHNPLDVPETFLKIQSLSAKLINQHWLENPNFMIQVTDLKVLLKSTNIVEANTYITALEIAQNRYLKNMIAVRSQARLMQRDFDNTLNNYDQTIQALTHELTLLETPEKTYRNNIDNLVHDIKYATDKYSKLSNEFNKSLTKIINEDIEDTSDLYDLKFSFVEGPHTLCSRYKGMNELLNKVLENCVYINKEEILSGFNKEDRTDVSNIINNYAPQLWHQMTSLNGFFDTSNNVQYFEDSLRQRLSTVRKDLRDKQNIQNRDIAMLVENYQTQISLLENQRQNILDNPLLTHDQKIDINQTSFVQNFQRLQTDMKNPIKPFAQKFHDPNLSNTFIQAYVKKTIQCYPSELMFTVSHTGAFSLPFSYKTQELLFDFHHNQQYLAFQGILTTSFPVVIKAGDSNVILRRGKSLTEKLDGRLREQWSKV
;
A
#
# COMPACT_ATOMS: atom_id res chain seq x y z
N MET A 1 43.82 -35.14 52.25
CA MET A 1 43.22 -36.00 51.20
C MET A 1 42.04 -36.73 51.83
N ARG A 2 40.81 -36.23 51.66
CA ARG A 2 39.82 -36.71 50.68
C ARG A 2 39.49 -38.21 50.83
N PHE A 3 38.44 -38.53 51.60
CA PHE A 3 37.26 -39.21 51.06
C PHE A 3 36.06 -38.97 52.00
N SER A 4 35.08 -38.28 51.45
CA SER A 4 33.99 -37.59 52.14
C SER A 4 32.72 -38.45 52.16
N TYR A 5 31.99 -38.44 53.27
CA TYR A 5 30.55 -38.13 53.37
C TYR A 5 29.53 -38.73 52.36
N LYS A 6 29.81 -39.84 51.67
CA LYS A 6 28.89 -40.41 50.66
C LYS A 6 28.01 -41.57 51.14
N PHE A 7 28.20 -42.11 52.34
CA PHE A 7 27.42 -43.26 52.83
C PHE A 7 26.40 -42.94 53.93
N ALA A 8 26.41 -41.72 54.49
CA ALA A 8 25.45 -41.32 55.53
C ALA A 8 24.28 -40.45 55.01
N LEU A 9 24.37 -39.92 53.78
CA LEU A 9 23.28 -39.12 53.18
C LEU A 9 22.23 -40.00 52.47
N LEU A 10 22.59 -41.22 52.06
CA LEU A 10 21.69 -42.17 51.39
C LEU A 10 20.78 -42.92 52.38
N SER A 11 21.17 -43.06 53.64
CA SER A 11 20.33 -43.69 54.67
C SER A 11 19.34 -42.72 55.34
N THR A 12 19.61 -41.41 55.34
CA THR A 12 18.65 -40.39 55.79
C THR A 12 17.65 -39.93 54.72
N ILE A 13 17.85 -40.28 53.44
CA ILE A 13 16.85 -40.06 52.37
C ILE A 13 15.81 -41.22 52.33
N TYR A 14 16.09 -42.37 52.97
CA TYR A 14 15.16 -43.50 53.03
C TYR A 14 14.27 -43.57 54.31
N MET A 15 14.47 -42.69 55.30
CA MET A 15 13.67 -42.64 56.54
C MET A 15 12.88 -41.35 56.76
N LEU A 16 12.80 -40.48 55.75
CA LEU A 16 11.66 -39.59 55.56
C LEU A 16 10.89 -40.09 54.33
N VAL A 17 10.37 -41.31 54.49
CA VAL A 17 9.19 -41.80 53.77
C VAL A 17 8.11 -40.76 54.01
N SER A 18 7.97 -39.82 53.08
CA SER A 18 6.75 -39.03 52.96
C SER A 18 5.60 -40.02 52.88
N CYS A 19 4.67 -39.89 53.81
CA CYS A 19 3.39 -40.57 53.84
C CYS A 19 2.87 -40.85 52.43
N ASN A 20 2.55 -42.12 52.14
CA ASN A 20 1.82 -42.55 50.95
C ASN A 20 0.54 -41.73 50.80
N SER A 21 0.63 -40.68 49.99
CA SER A 21 -0.45 -39.77 49.63
C SER A 21 -1.00 -40.12 48.25
N GLU A 22 -1.08 -41.42 47.95
CA GLU A 22 -1.40 -41.93 46.62
C GLU A 22 -2.92 -42.10 46.47
N SER A 23 -3.46 -41.65 45.34
CA SER A 23 -4.85 -41.91 44.98
C SER A 23 -4.96 -43.30 44.34
N HIS A 24 -6.05 -44.00 44.61
CA HIS A 24 -6.27 -45.38 44.14
C HIS A 24 -7.54 -45.48 43.29
N LEU A 25 -7.49 -46.25 42.20
CA LEU A 25 -8.61 -46.49 41.29
C LEU A 25 -9.09 -47.94 41.38
N ASP A 26 -10.37 -48.17 41.70
CA ASP A 26 -10.98 -49.51 41.67
C ASP A 26 -11.54 -49.86 40.29
N LEU A 27 -10.68 -50.36 39.40
CA LEU A 27 -11.06 -50.75 38.03
C LEU A 27 -12.15 -51.83 37.97
N SER A 28 -12.26 -52.70 38.99
CA SER A 28 -13.24 -53.78 39.02
C SER A 28 -14.67 -53.27 39.11
N SER A 29 -14.84 -52.09 39.73
CA SER A 29 -16.15 -51.46 39.92
C SER A 29 -16.68 -50.77 38.65
N PHE A 30 -15.81 -50.40 37.70
CA PHE A 30 -16.19 -49.55 36.57
C PHE A 30 -16.74 -50.30 35.35
N ASP A 31 -16.80 -51.65 35.38
CA ASP A 31 -17.27 -52.48 34.25
C ASP A 31 -16.58 -52.04 32.94
N ILE A 32 -15.26 -51.87 33.07
CA ILE A 32 -14.29 -51.66 32.00
C ILE A 32 -13.96 -53.05 31.46
N ASP A 33 -13.94 -53.20 30.14
CA ASP A 33 -13.66 -54.49 29.47
C ASP A 33 -12.42 -55.17 30.10
N SER A 34 -12.61 -56.40 30.60
CA SER A 34 -11.61 -57.15 31.36
C SER A 34 -10.37 -57.54 30.54
N SER A 35 -10.33 -57.16 29.26
CA SER A 35 -9.24 -57.38 28.32
C SER A 35 -8.13 -56.33 28.40
N ALA A 36 -8.30 -55.23 29.15
CA ALA A 36 -7.19 -54.35 29.51
C ALA A 36 -6.16 -55.17 30.28
N LYS A 37 -5.07 -55.57 29.62
CA LYS A 37 -4.09 -56.46 30.23
C LYS A 37 -3.49 -55.71 31.43
N LYS A 38 -3.20 -56.44 32.51
CA LYS A 38 -2.52 -55.91 33.73
C LYS A 38 -1.16 -55.22 33.46
N THR A 39 -0.71 -55.17 32.21
CA THR A 39 0.54 -54.56 31.75
C THR A 39 0.36 -53.23 31.02
N ASP A 40 -0.87 -52.82 30.73
CA ASP A 40 -1.12 -51.64 29.90
C ASP A 40 -1.09 -50.35 30.73
N VAL A 41 -0.35 -49.36 30.26
CA VAL A 41 -0.19 -48.07 30.95
C VAL A 41 -1.46 -47.25 30.74
N ILE A 42 -2.21 -47.00 31.82
CA ILE A 42 -3.29 -46.01 31.81
C ILE A 42 -2.65 -44.64 32.03
N TYR A 43 -2.96 -43.69 31.15
CA TYR A 43 -2.51 -42.31 31.29
C TYR A 43 -3.61 -41.47 31.92
N GLY A 44 -3.19 -40.61 32.84
CA GLY A 44 -4.03 -39.61 33.48
C GLY A 44 -3.62 -38.20 33.06
N PHE A 45 -4.61 -37.34 32.93
CA PHE A 45 -4.46 -35.92 32.60
C PHE A 45 -5.11 -35.08 33.69
N ILE A 46 -4.39 -34.06 34.16
CA ILE A 46 -4.88 -33.07 35.12
C ILE A 46 -5.48 -31.90 34.34
N ILE A 47 -6.78 -31.67 34.50
CA ILE A 47 -7.45 -30.47 33.98
C ILE A 47 -7.28 -29.32 34.96
N THR A 48 -6.91 -28.16 34.45
CA THR A 48 -6.83 -26.89 35.19
C THR A 48 -7.65 -25.83 34.46
N ASN A 49 -7.79 -24.64 35.05
CA ASN A 49 -8.44 -23.50 34.38
C ASN A 49 -7.83 -23.18 33.00
N ASP A 50 -6.53 -23.43 32.83
CA ASP A 50 -5.76 -23.00 31.66
C ASP A 50 -5.41 -24.16 30.70
N HIS A 51 -5.63 -25.41 31.12
CA HIS A 51 -5.26 -26.60 30.35
C HIS A 51 -6.33 -27.69 30.47
N ASN A 52 -6.83 -28.13 29.32
CA ASN A 52 -7.77 -29.23 29.18
C ASN A 52 -7.48 -29.98 27.87
N PRO A 53 -7.17 -31.28 27.90
CA PRO A 53 -6.84 -32.04 26.70
C PRO A 53 -8.04 -32.23 25.75
N LEU A 54 -9.27 -31.94 26.18
CA LEU A 54 -10.49 -32.00 25.36
C LEU A 54 -10.86 -30.66 24.71
N ASP A 55 -10.17 -29.56 25.04
CA ASP A 55 -10.48 -28.25 24.47
C ASP A 55 -9.93 -28.10 23.06
N VAL A 56 -10.62 -27.30 22.24
CA VAL A 56 -10.18 -26.98 20.89
C VAL A 56 -9.01 -26.00 20.99
N PRO A 57 -7.79 -26.36 20.54
CA PRO A 57 -6.65 -25.49 20.71
C PRO A 57 -6.80 -24.16 19.96
N GLU A 58 -6.33 -23.07 20.54
CA GLU A 58 -6.48 -21.72 19.96
C GLU A 58 -5.93 -21.64 18.51
N THR A 59 -4.79 -22.28 18.24
CA THR A 59 -4.22 -22.38 16.89
C THR A 59 -5.18 -23.03 15.90
N PHE A 60 -5.93 -24.06 16.32
CA PHE A 60 -6.94 -24.71 15.46
C PHE A 60 -8.11 -23.77 15.17
N LEU A 61 -8.59 -23.04 16.19
CA LEU A 61 -9.63 -22.01 16.02
C LEU A 61 -9.19 -20.90 15.06
N LYS A 62 -7.93 -20.46 15.15
CA LYS A 62 -7.35 -19.46 14.25
C LYS A 62 -7.25 -19.97 12.81
N ILE A 63 -6.80 -21.22 12.62
CA ILE A 63 -6.77 -21.88 11.30
C ILE A 63 -8.18 -21.91 10.69
N GLN A 64 -9.17 -22.36 11.45
CA GLN A 64 -10.55 -22.48 11.00
C GLN A 64 -11.14 -21.11 10.63
N SER A 65 -11.03 -20.11 11.52
CA SER A 65 -11.61 -18.78 11.30
C SER A 65 -10.95 -18.03 10.14
N LEU A 66 -9.63 -18.11 9.97
CA LEU A 66 -8.94 -17.53 8.81
C LEU A 66 -9.30 -18.26 7.52
N SER A 67 -9.44 -19.59 7.56
CA SER A 67 -9.88 -20.37 6.39
C SER A 67 -11.29 -19.95 5.95
N ALA A 68 -12.23 -19.78 6.89
CA ALA A 68 -13.58 -19.28 6.59
C ALA A 68 -13.58 -17.89 5.95
N LYS A 69 -12.79 -16.95 6.50
CA LYS A 69 -12.68 -15.60 5.91
C LYS A 69 -12.16 -15.65 4.48
N LEU A 70 -11.15 -16.47 4.21
CA LEU A 70 -10.57 -16.60 2.88
C LEU A 70 -11.50 -17.30 1.88
N ILE A 71 -12.22 -18.34 2.31
CA ILE A 71 -13.09 -19.15 1.45
C ILE A 71 -14.39 -18.41 1.12
N ASN A 72 -14.98 -17.74 2.11
CA ASN A 72 -16.32 -17.15 1.99
C ASN A 72 -16.32 -15.72 1.44
N GLN A 73 -15.17 -15.03 1.39
CA GLN A 73 -15.05 -13.70 0.80
C GLN A 73 -14.48 -13.75 -0.62
N HIS A 74 -14.98 -12.90 -1.51
CA HIS A 74 -14.39 -12.77 -2.83
C HIS A 74 -12.96 -12.19 -2.73
N TRP A 75 -12.01 -12.79 -3.45
CA TRP A 75 -10.58 -12.47 -3.32
C TRP A 75 -10.20 -11.04 -3.74
N LEU A 76 -10.99 -10.39 -4.61
CA LEU A 76 -10.81 -8.97 -4.96
C LEU A 76 -11.41 -8.02 -3.93
N GLU A 77 -12.45 -8.44 -3.22
CA GLU A 77 -13.11 -7.62 -2.20
C GLU A 77 -12.39 -7.71 -0.85
N ASN A 78 -11.40 -8.61 -0.74
CA ASN A 78 -10.61 -8.82 0.46
C ASN A 78 -9.27 -8.07 0.36
N PRO A 79 -9.14 -6.87 0.94
CA PRO A 79 -7.89 -6.10 0.90
C PRO A 79 -6.73 -6.82 1.62
N ASN A 80 -7.05 -7.75 2.52
CA ASN A 80 -6.09 -8.48 3.34
C ASN A 80 -5.81 -9.89 2.83
N PHE A 81 -6.22 -10.25 1.60
CA PHE A 81 -6.10 -11.61 1.05
C PHE A 81 -4.69 -12.19 1.23
N MET A 82 -3.65 -11.45 0.84
CA MET A 82 -2.26 -11.91 0.92
C MET A 82 -1.75 -12.07 2.35
N ILE A 83 -2.17 -11.17 3.25
CA ILE A 83 -1.81 -11.22 4.67
C ILE A 83 -2.45 -12.47 5.29
N GLN A 84 -3.75 -12.66 5.07
CA GLN A 84 -4.50 -13.83 5.58
C GLN A 84 -3.95 -15.15 5.05
N VAL A 85 -3.58 -15.24 3.76
CA VAL A 85 -2.91 -16.42 3.19
C VAL A 85 -1.58 -16.69 3.89
N THR A 86 -0.80 -15.64 4.15
CA THR A 86 0.50 -15.76 4.81
C THR A 86 0.34 -16.21 6.26
N ASP A 87 -0.55 -15.59 7.02
CA ASP A 87 -0.84 -15.92 8.41
C ASP A 87 -1.34 -17.36 8.54
N LEU A 88 -2.24 -17.78 7.65
CA LEU A 88 -2.76 -19.15 7.64
C LEU A 88 -1.65 -20.17 7.35
N LYS A 89 -0.73 -19.88 6.43
CA LYS A 89 0.46 -20.72 6.20
C LYS A 89 1.34 -20.80 7.45
N VAL A 90 1.56 -19.69 8.16
CA VAL A 90 2.35 -19.69 9.40
C VAL A 90 1.68 -20.54 10.48
N LEU A 91 0.36 -20.37 10.67
CA LEU A 91 -0.40 -21.16 11.63
C LEU A 91 -0.32 -22.65 11.30
N LEU A 92 -0.56 -23.04 10.03
CA LEU A 92 -0.46 -24.44 9.59
C LEU A 92 0.95 -25.01 9.81
N LYS A 93 2.00 -24.24 9.55
CA LYS A 93 3.39 -24.66 9.82
C LYS A 93 3.66 -24.82 11.31
N SER A 94 3.16 -23.91 12.14
CA SER A 94 3.33 -23.96 13.60
C SER A 94 2.69 -25.19 14.25
N THR A 95 1.75 -25.84 13.54
CA THR A 95 1.19 -27.11 13.97
C THR A 95 2.20 -28.26 13.93
N ASN A 96 3.32 -28.17 13.21
CA ASN A 96 4.28 -29.27 13.04
C ASN A 96 3.62 -30.61 12.63
N ILE A 97 2.49 -30.56 11.92
CA ILE A 97 1.75 -31.73 11.41
C ILE A 97 2.07 -31.87 9.91
N VAL A 98 2.50 -33.05 9.48
CA VAL A 98 2.94 -33.29 8.10
C VAL A 98 1.80 -33.13 7.10
N GLU A 99 0.59 -33.56 7.49
CA GLU A 99 -0.65 -33.46 6.73
C GLU A 99 -1.00 -32.00 6.39
N ALA A 100 -0.55 -31.04 7.21
CA ALA A 100 -0.75 -29.60 6.97
C ALA A 100 -0.10 -29.12 5.66
N ASN A 101 0.92 -29.82 5.17
CA ASN A 101 1.67 -29.43 3.96
C ASN A 101 0.79 -29.37 2.72
N THR A 102 -0.24 -30.22 2.62
CA THR A 102 -1.14 -30.20 1.45
C THR A 102 -1.94 -28.89 1.40
N TYR A 103 -2.35 -28.36 2.55
CA TYR A 103 -3.01 -27.05 2.65
C TYR A 103 -2.03 -25.91 2.38
N ILE A 104 -0.80 -26.00 2.90
CA ILE A 104 0.25 -24.99 2.68
C ILE A 104 0.57 -24.87 1.19
N THR A 105 0.76 -25.99 0.47
CA THR A 105 1.01 -25.99 -0.98
C THR A 105 -0.19 -25.42 -1.74
N ALA A 106 -1.43 -25.73 -1.32
CA ALA A 106 -2.61 -25.15 -1.95
C ALA A 106 -2.70 -23.62 -1.75
N LEU A 107 -2.29 -23.13 -0.57
CA LEU A 107 -2.17 -21.69 -0.28
C LEU A 107 -1.05 -21.01 -1.08
N GLU A 108 0.07 -21.70 -1.34
CA GLU A 108 1.13 -21.21 -2.24
C GLU A 108 0.65 -21.07 -3.67
N ILE A 109 -0.13 -22.04 -4.16
CA ILE A 109 -0.79 -21.94 -5.47
C ILE A 109 -1.77 -20.76 -5.49
N ALA A 110 -2.56 -20.58 -4.41
CA ALA A 110 -3.50 -19.47 -4.30
C ALA A 110 -2.78 -18.11 -4.33
N GLN A 111 -1.67 -17.99 -3.58
CA GLN A 111 -0.81 -16.81 -3.55
C GLN A 111 -0.29 -16.46 -4.95
N ASN A 112 0.28 -17.43 -5.66
CA ASN A 112 0.82 -17.22 -7.00
C ASN A 112 -0.26 -16.83 -8.01
N ARG A 113 -1.44 -17.45 -7.93
CA ARG A 113 -2.59 -17.10 -8.77
C ARG A 113 -3.09 -15.69 -8.48
N TYR A 114 -3.21 -15.31 -7.20
CA TYR A 114 -3.61 -13.97 -6.81
C TYR A 114 -2.64 -12.93 -7.39
N LEU A 115 -1.33 -13.11 -7.22
CA LEU A 115 -0.33 -12.18 -7.76
C LEU A 115 -0.42 -12.06 -9.29
N LYS A 116 -0.58 -13.18 -10.00
CA LYS A 116 -0.78 -13.16 -11.46
C LYS A 116 -2.07 -12.43 -11.84
N ASN A 117 -3.16 -12.68 -11.13
CA ASN A 117 -4.45 -12.05 -11.40
C ASN A 117 -4.41 -10.54 -11.14
N MET A 118 -3.72 -10.10 -10.09
CA MET A 118 -3.58 -8.68 -9.75
C MET A 118 -2.86 -7.88 -10.84
N ILE A 119 -2.01 -8.50 -11.67
CA ILE A 119 -1.42 -7.83 -12.83
C ILE A 119 -2.51 -7.44 -13.83
N ALA A 120 -3.41 -8.35 -14.17
CA ALA A 120 -4.51 -8.10 -15.10
C ALA A 120 -5.52 -7.09 -14.53
N VAL A 121 -5.85 -7.20 -13.24
CA VAL A 121 -6.70 -6.24 -12.51
C VAL A 121 -6.14 -4.83 -12.61
N ARG A 122 -4.85 -4.66 -12.28
CA ARG A 122 -4.16 -3.36 -12.36
C ARG A 122 -4.06 -2.86 -13.79
N SER A 123 -3.86 -3.75 -14.76
CA SER A 123 -3.85 -3.37 -16.18
C SER A 123 -5.21 -2.83 -16.60
N GLN A 124 -6.30 -3.49 -16.23
CA GLN A 124 -7.65 -3.05 -16.53
C GLN A 124 -7.97 -1.71 -15.86
N ALA A 125 -7.62 -1.55 -14.57
CA ALA A 125 -7.80 -0.30 -13.86
C ALA A 125 -7.04 0.87 -14.52
N ARG A 126 -5.82 0.64 -15.01
CA ARG A 126 -5.05 1.64 -15.76
C ARG A 126 -5.67 2.02 -17.10
N LEU A 127 -6.24 1.05 -17.81
CA LEU A 127 -6.96 1.32 -19.06
C LEU A 127 -8.20 2.17 -18.79
N MET A 128 -9.02 1.76 -17.80
CA MET A 128 -10.19 2.53 -17.37
C MET A 128 -9.83 3.94 -16.89
N GLN A 129 -8.72 4.09 -16.16
CA GLN A 129 -8.23 5.39 -15.74
C GLN A 129 -7.85 6.26 -16.94
N ARG A 130 -7.13 5.71 -17.92
CA ARG A 130 -6.74 6.45 -19.13
C ARG A 130 -7.98 6.89 -19.92
N ASP A 131 -8.95 6.01 -20.08
CA ASP A 131 -10.19 6.33 -20.81
C ASP A 131 -10.99 7.42 -20.09
N PHE A 132 -11.06 7.36 -18.75
CA PHE A 132 -11.64 8.39 -17.91
C PHE A 132 -10.89 9.73 -18.03
N ASP A 133 -9.57 9.74 -17.87
CA ASP A 133 -8.73 10.94 -17.95
C ASP A 133 -8.87 11.60 -19.34
N ASN A 134 -8.86 10.80 -20.41
CA ASN A 134 -9.07 11.29 -21.78
C ASN A 134 -10.47 11.88 -21.96
N THR A 135 -11.49 11.24 -21.38
CA THR A 135 -12.87 11.72 -21.46
C THR A 135 -13.01 13.07 -20.75
N LEU A 136 -12.47 13.20 -19.53
CA LEU A 136 -12.45 14.47 -18.80
C LEU A 136 -11.69 15.55 -19.56
N ASN A 137 -10.51 15.23 -20.09
CA ASN A 137 -9.72 16.18 -20.87
C ASN A 137 -10.48 16.66 -22.12
N ASN A 138 -11.22 15.77 -22.80
CA ASN A 138 -12.05 16.16 -23.94
C ASN A 138 -13.18 17.13 -23.51
N TYR A 139 -13.83 16.89 -22.37
CA TYR A 139 -14.81 17.83 -21.81
C TYR A 139 -14.17 19.18 -21.49
N ASP A 140 -13.03 19.18 -20.79
CA ASP A 140 -12.32 20.41 -20.40
C ASP A 140 -11.90 21.23 -21.63
N GLN A 141 -11.34 20.57 -22.65
CA GLN A 141 -10.96 21.22 -23.91
C GLN A 141 -12.18 21.81 -24.65
N THR A 142 -13.29 21.06 -24.71
CA THR A 142 -14.51 21.52 -25.40
C THR A 142 -15.15 22.69 -24.67
N ILE A 143 -15.26 22.61 -23.33
CA ILE A 143 -15.77 23.69 -22.48
C ILE A 143 -14.89 24.93 -22.62
N GLN A 144 -13.56 24.77 -22.60
CA GLN A 144 -12.62 25.89 -22.77
C GLN A 144 -12.76 26.56 -24.14
N ALA A 145 -12.90 25.78 -25.22
CA ALA A 145 -13.13 26.31 -26.56
C ALA A 145 -14.43 27.10 -26.65
N LEU A 146 -15.54 26.53 -26.17
CA LEU A 146 -16.84 27.22 -26.15
C LEU A 146 -16.83 28.46 -25.27
N THR A 147 -16.15 28.41 -24.12
CA THR A 147 -16.01 29.56 -23.21
C THR A 147 -15.21 30.68 -23.86
N HIS A 148 -14.16 30.35 -24.61
CA HIS A 148 -13.40 31.32 -25.39
C HIS A 148 -14.28 31.96 -26.47
N GLU A 149 -15.01 31.17 -27.27
CA GLU A 149 -15.93 31.70 -28.28
C GLU A 149 -17.04 32.57 -27.67
N LEU A 150 -17.58 32.17 -26.52
CA LEU A 150 -18.55 32.97 -25.76
C LEU A 150 -17.95 34.30 -25.32
N THR A 151 -16.73 34.29 -24.76
CA THR A 151 -16.00 35.50 -24.35
C THR A 151 -15.76 36.43 -25.54
N LEU A 152 -15.41 35.88 -26.71
CA LEU A 152 -15.24 36.65 -27.95
C LEU A 152 -16.53 37.36 -28.35
N LEU A 153 -17.67 36.67 -28.25
CA LEU A 153 -18.99 37.21 -28.62
C LEU A 153 -19.48 38.27 -27.63
N GLU A 154 -19.37 38.02 -26.33
CA GLU A 154 -19.84 38.90 -25.26
C GLU A 154 -18.99 40.17 -25.13
N THR A 155 -17.68 40.08 -25.37
CA THR A 155 -16.79 41.24 -25.26
C THR A 155 -17.06 42.23 -26.41
N PRO A 156 -17.37 43.51 -26.11
CA PRO A 156 -17.60 44.51 -27.15
C PRO A 156 -16.37 44.72 -28.03
N GLU A 157 -16.56 44.91 -29.34
CA GLU A 157 -15.46 45.13 -30.29
C GLU A 157 -14.57 46.33 -29.91
N LYS A 158 -15.20 47.39 -29.36
CA LYS A 158 -14.50 48.58 -28.87
C LYS A 158 -13.46 48.24 -27.80
N THR A 159 -13.72 47.25 -26.95
CA THR A 159 -12.78 46.80 -25.91
C THR A 159 -11.52 46.22 -26.52
N TYR A 160 -11.65 45.37 -27.56
CA TYR A 160 -10.49 44.83 -28.28
C TYR A 160 -9.69 45.93 -28.98
N ARG A 161 -10.37 46.89 -29.64
CA ARG A 161 -9.71 48.02 -30.30
C ARG A 161 -8.93 48.89 -29.31
N ASN A 162 -9.55 49.25 -28.18
CA ASN A 162 -8.88 49.99 -27.11
C ASN A 162 -7.66 49.22 -26.56
N ASN A 163 -7.79 47.91 -26.37
CA ASN A 163 -6.68 47.08 -25.90
C ASN A 163 -5.52 47.03 -26.91
N ILE A 164 -5.83 46.95 -28.21
CA ILE A 164 -4.83 47.03 -29.28
C ILE A 164 -4.11 48.37 -29.23
N ASP A 165 -4.85 49.48 -29.12
CA ASP A 165 -4.26 50.83 -29.08
C ASP A 165 -3.35 51.01 -27.86
N ASN A 166 -3.79 50.55 -26.68
CA ASN A 166 -2.99 50.55 -25.47
C ASN A 166 -1.73 49.70 -25.62
N LEU A 167 -1.85 48.46 -26.13
CA LEU A 167 -0.70 47.58 -26.34
C LEU A 167 0.27 48.14 -27.38
N VAL A 168 -0.23 48.77 -28.45
CA VAL A 168 0.62 49.47 -29.44
C VAL A 168 1.38 50.63 -28.79
N HIS A 169 0.72 51.39 -27.91
CA HIS A 169 1.35 52.45 -27.13
C HIS A 169 2.43 51.91 -26.18
N ASP A 170 2.11 50.86 -25.42
CA ASP A 170 3.02 50.21 -24.48
C ASP A 170 4.23 49.61 -25.20
N ILE A 171 4.01 48.97 -26.35
CA ILE A 171 5.08 48.45 -27.22
C ILE A 171 5.97 49.59 -27.70
N LYS A 172 5.40 50.72 -28.12
CA LYS A 172 6.17 51.89 -28.55
C LYS A 172 7.02 52.43 -27.41
N TYR A 173 6.42 52.61 -26.23
CA TYR A 173 7.14 53.09 -25.04
C TYR A 173 8.27 52.13 -24.61
N ALA A 174 7.99 50.83 -24.57
CA ALA A 174 8.98 49.80 -24.25
C ALA A 174 10.09 49.71 -25.30
N THR A 175 9.76 49.88 -26.59
CA THR A 175 10.74 49.95 -27.69
C THR A 175 11.62 51.18 -27.54
N ASP A 176 11.05 52.36 -27.30
CA ASP A 176 11.81 53.60 -27.09
C ASP A 176 12.74 53.49 -25.88
N LYS A 177 12.26 52.87 -24.80
CA LYS A 177 13.06 52.62 -23.59
C LYS A 177 14.20 51.64 -23.88
N TYR A 178 13.94 50.55 -24.58
CA TYR A 178 14.97 49.60 -25.01
C TYR A 178 16.03 50.28 -25.89
N SER A 179 15.61 51.05 -26.90
CA SER A 179 16.52 51.79 -27.79
C SER A 179 17.36 52.81 -27.04
N LYS A 180 16.79 53.54 -26.06
CA LYS A 180 17.56 54.45 -25.19
C LYS A 180 18.61 53.70 -24.37
N LEU A 181 18.23 52.61 -23.71
CA LEU A 181 19.15 51.78 -22.94
C LEU A 181 20.27 51.19 -23.80
N SER A 182 19.93 50.71 -25.00
CA SER A 182 20.89 50.16 -25.96
C SER A 182 21.86 51.23 -26.48
N ASN A 183 21.37 52.43 -26.79
CA ASN A 183 22.20 53.57 -27.20
C ASN A 183 23.12 54.05 -26.06
N GLU A 184 22.63 54.10 -24.82
CA GLU A 184 23.45 54.46 -23.65
C GLU A 184 24.53 53.41 -23.36
N PHE A 185 24.19 52.13 -23.50
CA PHE A 185 25.15 51.03 -23.41
C PHE A 185 26.25 51.18 -24.46
N ASN A 186 25.87 51.31 -25.74
CA ASN A 186 26.82 51.48 -26.85
C ASN A 186 27.68 52.73 -26.66
N LYS A 187 27.09 53.88 -26.35
CA LYS A 187 27.82 55.13 -26.11
C LYS A 187 28.80 55.00 -24.93
N SER A 188 28.43 54.27 -23.89
CA SER A 188 29.30 54.05 -22.72
C SER A 188 30.49 53.17 -23.11
N LEU A 189 30.28 52.13 -23.93
CA LEU A 189 31.36 51.32 -24.49
C LEU A 189 32.26 52.14 -25.44
N THR A 190 31.69 52.88 -26.38
CA THR A 190 32.46 53.68 -27.35
C THR A 190 33.30 54.77 -26.68
N LYS A 191 32.85 55.35 -25.56
CA LYS A 191 33.65 56.32 -24.80
C LYS A 191 34.96 55.76 -24.26
N ILE A 192 35.04 54.46 -24.02
CA ILE A 192 36.27 53.77 -23.60
C ILE A 192 37.21 53.58 -24.82
N ILE A 193 36.68 53.60 -26.05
CA ILE A 193 37.40 53.26 -27.30
C ILE A 193 38.07 54.47 -28.00
N ASN A 194 37.61 55.71 -27.80
CA ASN A 194 37.86 56.88 -28.68
C ASN A 194 39.30 57.12 -29.23
N GLU A 195 39.53 56.84 -30.53
CA GLU A 195 39.75 57.86 -31.60
C GLU A 195 39.79 57.29 -33.04
N ASP A 196 39.93 55.97 -33.28
CA ASP A 196 40.40 55.52 -34.61
C ASP A 196 39.75 54.25 -35.22
N ILE A 197 38.46 53.99 -34.96
CA ILE A 197 37.76 52.86 -35.62
C ILE A 197 36.41 53.31 -36.18
N GLU A 198 36.43 53.72 -37.45
CA GLU A 198 35.28 53.62 -38.35
C GLU A 198 34.95 52.13 -38.55
N ASP A 199 33.69 51.75 -38.35
CA ASP A 199 33.13 50.41 -38.58
C ASP A 199 33.59 49.26 -37.68
N THR A 200 32.93 49.05 -36.53
CA THR A 200 32.71 47.72 -35.96
C THR A 200 31.40 47.67 -35.15
N SER A 201 30.22 47.70 -35.80
CA SER A 201 28.94 47.62 -35.07
C SER A 201 28.66 46.27 -34.42
N ASP A 202 29.16 45.17 -35.01
CA ASP A 202 28.67 43.81 -34.69
C ASP A 202 29.49 43.09 -33.60
N LEU A 203 30.67 43.61 -33.25
CA LEU A 203 31.58 43.01 -32.26
C LEU A 203 31.18 43.29 -30.80
N TYR A 204 30.31 44.27 -30.56
CA TYR A 204 29.97 44.76 -29.22
C TYR A 204 28.53 44.45 -28.80
N ASP A 205 27.78 43.70 -29.61
CA ASP A 205 26.40 43.35 -29.30
C ASP A 205 26.31 42.32 -28.17
N LEU A 206 25.50 42.65 -27.16
CA LEU A 206 25.13 41.73 -26.08
C LEU A 206 24.23 40.62 -26.63
N LYS A 207 24.77 39.41 -26.67
CA LYS A 207 24.03 38.19 -27.00
C LYS A 207 23.60 37.53 -25.70
N PHE A 208 22.32 37.21 -25.60
CA PHE A 208 21.75 36.54 -24.44
C PHE A 208 21.44 35.08 -24.75
N SER A 209 21.72 34.19 -23.80
CA SER A 209 21.31 32.78 -23.85
C SER A 209 20.57 32.42 -22.57
N PHE A 210 19.53 31.60 -22.68
CA PHE A 210 18.66 31.19 -21.58
C PHE A 210 18.74 29.69 -21.36
N VAL A 211 18.86 29.26 -20.10
CA VAL A 211 18.76 27.86 -19.70
C VAL A 211 17.80 27.76 -18.52
N GLU A 212 16.76 26.94 -18.67
CA GLU A 212 15.78 26.66 -17.62
C GLU A 212 16.42 25.82 -16.51
N GLY A 213 16.24 26.26 -15.26
CA GLY A 213 16.75 25.57 -14.08
C GLY A 213 17.20 26.53 -12.97
N PRO A 214 17.26 26.06 -11.71
CA PRO A 214 17.59 26.91 -10.58
C PRO A 214 19.03 27.41 -10.66
N HIS A 215 19.26 28.66 -10.24
CA HIS A 215 20.59 29.30 -10.23
C HIS A 215 21.72 28.45 -9.65
N THR A 216 21.42 27.61 -8.65
CA THR A 216 22.38 26.72 -8.00
C THR A 216 22.93 25.61 -8.91
N LEU A 217 22.26 25.32 -10.03
CA LEU A 217 22.64 24.32 -11.02
C LEU A 217 23.20 24.94 -12.32
N CYS A 218 23.35 26.27 -12.40
CA CYS A 218 23.99 26.91 -13.55
C CYS A 218 25.45 26.46 -13.66
N SER A 219 25.72 25.46 -14.50
CA SER A 219 27.08 24.98 -14.73
C SER A 219 27.86 25.99 -15.58
N ARG A 220 29.14 26.20 -15.24
CA ARG A 220 30.07 26.97 -16.08
C ARG A 220 30.45 26.18 -17.34
N TYR A 221 29.54 25.93 -18.30
CA TYR A 221 30.00 25.43 -19.61
C TYR A 221 29.01 25.57 -20.78
N LYS A 222 29.38 26.41 -21.76
CA LYS A 222 29.16 26.27 -23.23
C LYS A 222 29.75 27.47 -23.99
N GLY A 223 31.04 27.76 -23.83
CA GLY A 223 31.74 28.74 -24.69
C GLY A 223 31.28 30.21 -24.64
N MET A 224 30.33 30.59 -23.77
CA MET A 224 29.90 31.99 -23.53
C MET A 224 29.75 32.27 -22.03
N ASN A 225 30.89 32.46 -21.37
CA ASN A 225 31.31 33.61 -20.56
C ASN A 225 30.30 34.44 -19.72
N GLU A 226 30.20 34.05 -18.44
CA GLU A 226 29.64 34.74 -17.26
C GLU A 226 28.10 34.79 -17.10
N LEU A 227 27.64 34.27 -15.95
CA LEU A 227 26.28 34.37 -15.44
C LEU A 227 25.93 35.83 -15.16
N LEU A 228 24.78 36.26 -15.64
CA LEU A 228 24.26 37.59 -15.34
C LEU A 228 23.78 37.61 -13.88
N ASN A 229 24.62 38.14 -12.99
CA ASN A 229 24.58 37.90 -11.54
C ASN A 229 23.31 38.41 -10.79
N LYS A 230 22.30 38.95 -11.51
CA LYS A 230 21.12 39.63 -10.92
C LYS A 230 19.80 39.54 -11.72
N VAL A 231 19.52 38.46 -12.45
CA VAL A 231 18.20 38.31 -13.12
C VAL A 231 17.55 36.96 -12.82
N LEU A 232 16.40 37.03 -12.13
CA LEU A 232 15.37 35.98 -11.96
C LEU A 232 15.88 34.67 -11.32
N GLU A 233 15.05 33.62 -11.25
CA GLU A 233 15.41 32.30 -10.69
C GLU A 233 16.12 31.36 -11.70
N ASN A 234 16.23 31.81 -12.96
CA ASN A 234 16.72 31.05 -14.12
C ASN A 234 18.12 31.49 -14.58
N CYS A 235 18.87 30.61 -15.25
CA CYS A 235 20.22 30.91 -15.75
C CYS A 235 20.19 31.74 -17.05
N VAL A 236 20.67 32.99 -16.99
CA VAL A 236 20.88 33.86 -18.17
C VAL A 236 22.38 34.09 -18.38
N TYR A 237 22.86 33.76 -19.56
CA TYR A 237 24.25 33.93 -19.98
C TYR A 237 24.35 35.06 -20.99
N ILE A 238 25.48 35.77 -20.94
CA ILE A 238 25.83 36.80 -21.92
C ILE A 238 27.17 36.46 -22.56
N ASN A 239 27.48 37.02 -23.72
CA ASN A 239 28.79 36.87 -24.37
C ASN A 239 29.87 37.79 -23.75
N LYS A 240 29.94 37.90 -22.42
CA LYS A 240 30.70 38.97 -21.75
C LYS A 240 32.20 38.93 -22.02
N GLU A 241 32.86 37.77 -21.86
CA GLU A 241 34.31 37.70 -22.13
C GLU A 241 34.63 37.81 -23.63
N GLU A 242 33.69 37.46 -24.53
CA GLU A 242 33.87 37.71 -25.98
C GLU A 242 33.99 39.21 -26.20
N ILE A 243 33.09 39.99 -25.61
CA ILE A 243 33.13 41.45 -25.64
C ILE A 243 34.41 41.97 -24.97
N LEU A 244 34.76 41.51 -23.76
CA LEU A 244 35.97 41.94 -23.04
C LEU A 244 37.27 41.60 -23.76
N SER A 245 37.28 40.55 -24.60
CA SER A 245 38.46 40.15 -25.37
C SER A 245 38.88 41.21 -26.39
N GLY A 246 37.93 42.03 -26.85
CA GLY A 246 38.17 43.17 -27.74
C GLY A 246 38.82 44.38 -27.07
N PHE A 247 39.00 44.38 -25.74
CA PHE A 247 39.56 45.50 -24.98
C PHE A 247 40.91 45.16 -24.34
N ASN A 248 41.77 46.18 -24.21
CA ASN A 248 43.05 46.10 -23.52
C ASN A 248 42.85 45.82 -22.02
N LYS A 249 43.86 45.22 -21.37
CA LYS A 249 43.77 44.82 -19.95
C LYS A 249 43.38 45.96 -19.01
N GLU A 250 43.79 47.18 -19.32
CA GLU A 250 43.54 48.38 -18.52
C GLU A 250 42.05 48.78 -18.55
N ASP A 251 41.40 48.62 -19.72
CA ASP A 251 40.00 49.03 -19.94
C ASP A 251 38.96 47.97 -19.54
N ARG A 252 39.37 46.70 -19.41
CA ARG A 252 38.47 45.56 -19.15
C ARG A 252 37.62 45.73 -17.88
N THR A 253 38.15 46.38 -16.85
CA THR A 253 37.41 46.59 -15.60
C THR A 253 36.22 47.52 -15.82
N ASP A 254 36.42 48.61 -16.56
CA ASP A 254 35.39 49.61 -16.83
C ASP A 254 34.33 49.07 -17.80
N VAL A 255 34.76 48.34 -18.83
CA VAL A 255 33.86 47.64 -19.75
C VAL A 255 33.00 46.61 -19.01
N SER A 256 33.61 45.82 -18.10
CA SER A 256 32.89 44.84 -17.28
C SER A 256 31.82 45.50 -16.40
N ASN A 257 32.12 46.68 -15.83
CA ASN A 257 31.17 47.45 -15.03
C ASN A 257 30.00 47.97 -15.87
N ILE A 258 30.25 48.46 -17.08
CA ILE A 258 29.20 48.89 -18.02
C ILE A 258 28.29 47.71 -18.37
N ILE A 259 28.86 46.56 -18.77
CA ILE A 259 28.09 45.36 -19.12
C ILE A 259 27.22 44.92 -17.94
N ASN A 260 27.79 44.82 -16.73
CA ASN A 260 27.06 44.40 -15.53
C ASN A 260 25.90 45.34 -15.17
N ASN A 261 26.00 46.63 -15.50
CA ASN A 261 24.96 47.61 -15.23
C ASN A 261 23.80 47.56 -16.25
N TYR A 262 24.12 47.44 -17.54
CA TYR A 262 23.14 47.55 -18.61
C TYR A 262 22.52 46.21 -19.02
N ALA A 263 23.28 45.10 -18.99
CA ALA A 263 22.79 43.80 -19.47
C ALA A 263 21.52 43.30 -18.75
N PRO A 264 21.36 43.42 -17.41
CA PRO A 264 20.12 43.04 -16.74
C PRO A 264 18.90 43.82 -17.23
N GLN A 265 19.08 45.12 -17.47
CA GLN A 265 18.01 46.03 -17.88
C GLN A 265 17.59 45.76 -19.33
N LEU A 266 18.56 45.57 -20.22
CA LEU A 266 18.34 45.20 -21.61
C LEU A 266 17.61 43.86 -21.73
N TRP A 267 18.03 42.84 -20.98
CA TRP A 267 17.35 41.54 -20.95
C TRP A 267 15.89 41.67 -20.52
N HIS A 268 15.62 42.37 -19.41
CA HIS A 268 14.27 42.53 -18.90
C HIS A 268 13.36 43.28 -19.90
N GLN A 269 13.86 44.34 -20.53
CA GLN A 269 13.10 45.06 -21.55
C GLN A 269 12.86 44.20 -22.81
N MET A 270 13.86 43.45 -23.26
CA MET A 270 13.73 42.57 -24.43
C MET A 270 12.70 41.46 -24.20
N THR A 271 12.78 40.77 -23.06
CA THR A 271 11.86 39.67 -22.71
C THR A 271 10.44 40.17 -22.43
N SER A 272 10.26 41.32 -21.80
CA SER A 272 8.94 41.93 -21.65
C SER A 272 8.32 42.33 -22.99
N LEU A 273 9.14 42.80 -23.94
CA LEU A 273 8.67 43.22 -25.26
C LEU A 273 8.32 42.02 -26.16
N ASN A 274 9.22 41.04 -26.26
CA ASN A 274 9.19 39.99 -27.28
C ASN A 274 9.06 38.56 -26.74
N GLY A 275 9.20 38.36 -25.42
CA GLY A 275 9.44 37.03 -24.83
C GLY A 275 10.86 36.55 -25.13
N PHE A 276 11.08 35.24 -25.02
CA PHE A 276 12.30 34.59 -25.48
C PHE A 276 11.97 33.26 -26.18
N PHE A 277 12.40 33.10 -27.42
CA PHE A 277 12.15 31.86 -28.18
C PHE A 277 13.44 31.07 -28.32
N ASP A 278 13.49 29.89 -27.70
CA ASP A 278 14.59 28.96 -27.86
C ASP A 278 14.36 28.09 -29.10
N THR A 279 15.09 28.42 -30.17
CA THR A 279 15.02 27.68 -31.44
C THR A 279 15.55 26.26 -31.34
N SER A 280 16.37 25.93 -30.34
CA SER A 280 16.96 24.60 -30.18
C SER A 280 15.94 23.58 -29.65
N ASN A 281 15.05 24.04 -28.76
CA ASN A 281 14.03 23.21 -28.12
C ASN A 281 12.61 23.50 -28.62
N ASN A 282 12.43 24.50 -29.48
CA ASN A 282 11.13 24.96 -29.98
C ASN A 282 10.16 25.35 -28.84
N VAL A 283 10.69 26.01 -27.80
CA VAL A 283 9.95 26.46 -26.62
C VAL A 283 9.96 27.98 -26.55
N GLN A 284 8.80 28.57 -26.33
CA GLN A 284 8.66 29.99 -26.01
C GLN A 284 8.64 30.16 -24.48
N TYR A 285 9.54 31.00 -23.98
CA TYR A 285 9.61 31.39 -22.59
C TYR A 285 9.08 32.81 -22.41
N PHE A 286 8.59 33.10 -21.20
CA PHE A 286 7.93 34.36 -20.86
C PHE A 286 6.70 34.60 -21.74
N GLU A 287 5.77 33.63 -21.68
CA GLU A 287 4.42 33.81 -22.18
C GLU A 287 3.81 35.07 -21.54
N ASP A 288 3.05 35.85 -22.32
CA ASP A 288 2.51 37.19 -21.98
C ASP A 288 3.40 38.41 -22.28
N SER A 289 4.40 38.27 -23.16
CA SER A 289 5.10 39.45 -23.70
C SER A 289 4.14 40.42 -24.40
N LEU A 290 4.49 41.72 -24.44
CA LEU A 290 3.65 42.75 -25.03
C LEU A 290 3.28 42.43 -26.50
N ARG A 291 4.22 41.94 -27.30
CA ARG A 291 3.95 41.56 -28.69
C ARG A 291 3.11 40.31 -28.83
N GLN A 292 3.29 39.31 -27.96
CA GLN A 292 2.42 38.14 -27.95
C GLN A 292 0.99 38.52 -27.58
N ARG A 293 0.81 39.32 -26.51
CA ARG A 293 -0.50 39.86 -26.11
C ARG A 293 -1.15 40.65 -27.25
N LEU A 294 -0.39 41.50 -27.94
CA LEU A 294 -0.91 42.23 -29.11
C LEU A 294 -1.34 41.28 -30.23
N SER A 295 -0.55 40.24 -30.52
CA SER A 295 -0.88 39.24 -31.53
C SER A 295 -2.18 38.51 -31.18
N THR A 296 -2.32 38.06 -29.93
CA THR A 296 -3.52 37.39 -29.43
C THR A 296 -4.75 38.30 -29.53
N VAL A 297 -4.70 39.52 -29.00
CA VAL A 297 -5.84 40.45 -29.04
C VAL A 297 -6.23 40.82 -30.49
N ARG A 298 -5.26 40.93 -31.41
CA ARG A 298 -5.55 41.13 -32.84
C ARG A 298 -6.21 39.92 -33.49
N LYS A 299 -5.79 38.70 -33.11
CA LYS A 299 -6.42 37.47 -33.55
C LYS A 299 -7.85 37.40 -33.04
N ASP A 300 -8.06 37.63 -31.74
CA ASP A 300 -9.40 37.65 -31.12
C ASP A 300 -10.34 38.65 -31.79
N LEU A 301 -9.87 39.86 -32.09
CA LEU A 301 -10.65 40.85 -32.84
C LEU A 301 -11.04 40.34 -34.23
N ARG A 302 -10.10 39.72 -34.95
CA ARG A 302 -10.35 39.15 -36.28
C ARG A 302 -11.35 38.01 -36.20
N ASP A 303 -11.20 37.12 -35.23
CA ASP A 303 -12.08 35.96 -35.04
C ASP A 303 -13.50 36.44 -34.69
N LYS A 304 -13.64 37.44 -33.82
CA LYS A 304 -14.93 38.11 -33.57
C LYS A 304 -15.54 38.69 -34.84
N GLN A 305 -14.76 39.40 -35.65
CA GLN A 305 -15.22 40.01 -36.90
C GLN A 305 -15.62 38.97 -37.95
N ASN A 306 -14.98 37.79 -37.94
CA ASN A 306 -15.31 36.67 -38.82
C ASN A 306 -16.62 35.98 -38.42
N ILE A 307 -17.00 36.03 -37.15
CA ILE A 307 -18.31 35.57 -36.67
C ILE A 307 -19.38 36.62 -37.03
N GLN A 308 -19.61 36.80 -38.33
CA GLN A 308 -20.69 37.65 -38.86
C GLN A 308 -22.02 36.90 -38.78
N ASN A 309 -22.70 36.97 -37.64
CA ASN A 309 -24.06 36.43 -37.52
C ASN A 309 -25.05 37.50 -37.08
N ARG A 310 -26.23 37.50 -37.72
CA ARG A 310 -27.31 38.47 -37.42
C ARG A 310 -27.93 38.24 -36.04
N ASP A 311 -27.71 37.06 -35.44
CA ASP A 311 -28.32 36.65 -34.17
C ASP A 311 -27.25 36.30 -33.12
N ILE A 312 -26.34 37.25 -32.81
CA ILE A 312 -25.31 37.07 -31.77
C ILE A 312 -25.93 36.61 -30.43
N ALA A 313 -27.09 37.16 -30.06
CA ALA A 313 -27.79 36.78 -28.84
C ALA A 313 -28.15 35.29 -28.78
N MET A 314 -28.60 34.72 -29.91
CA MET A 314 -28.94 33.30 -30.00
C MET A 314 -27.68 32.41 -29.93
N LEU A 315 -26.56 32.85 -30.50
CA LEU A 315 -25.29 32.12 -30.40
C LEU A 315 -24.74 32.10 -28.97
N VAL A 316 -24.80 33.24 -28.29
CA VAL A 316 -24.43 33.37 -26.87
C VAL A 316 -25.26 32.40 -26.02
N GLU A 317 -26.58 32.41 -26.17
CA GLU A 317 -27.49 31.51 -25.44
C GLU A 317 -27.19 30.03 -25.76
N ASN A 318 -26.92 29.69 -27.02
CA ASN A 318 -26.57 28.34 -27.43
C ASN A 318 -25.26 27.86 -26.78
N TYR A 319 -24.20 28.68 -26.79
CA TYR A 319 -22.94 28.32 -26.14
C TYR A 319 -23.07 28.19 -24.63
N GLN A 320 -23.78 29.11 -23.96
CA GLN A 320 -24.06 29.01 -22.52
C GLN A 320 -24.80 27.71 -22.18
N THR A 321 -25.80 27.35 -23.01
CA THR A 321 -26.56 26.09 -22.85
C THR A 321 -25.66 24.87 -23.06
N GLN A 322 -24.82 24.87 -24.10
CA GLN A 322 -23.89 23.77 -24.38
C GLN A 322 -22.85 23.60 -23.27
N ILE A 323 -22.25 24.68 -22.79
CA ILE A 323 -21.30 24.65 -21.66
C ILE A 323 -21.99 24.04 -20.43
N SER A 324 -23.17 24.53 -20.06
CA SER A 324 -23.92 24.02 -18.91
C SER A 324 -24.25 22.54 -19.05
N LEU A 325 -24.60 22.08 -20.26
CA LEU A 325 -24.86 20.67 -20.54
C LEU A 325 -23.60 19.81 -20.41
N LEU A 326 -22.47 20.28 -20.95
CA LEU A 326 -21.18 19.58 -20.85
C LEU A 326 -20.67 19.52 -19.41
N GLU A 327 -20.82 20.59 -18.63
CA GLU A 327 -20.47 20.63 -17.20
C GLU A 327 -21.28 19.61 -16.40
N ASN A 328 -22.58 19.52 -16.64
CA ASN A 328 -23.44 18.51 -15.99
C ASN A 328 -23.04 17.08 -16.39
N GLN A 329 -22.77 16.84 -17.68
CA GLN A 329 -22.30 15.52 -18.14
C GLN A 329 -20.96 15.14 -17.52
N ARG A 330 -20.03 16.10 -17.45
CA ARG A 330 -18.73 15.93 -16.79
C ARG A 330 -18.89 15.62 -15.30
N GLN A 331 -19.80 16.30 -14.60
CA GLN A 331 -20.08 16.03 -13.19
C GLN A 331 -20.63 14.61 -12.98
N ASN A 332 -21.55 14.15 -13.83
CA ASN A 332 -22.06 12.77 -13.76
C ASN A 332 -20.95 11.71 -13.92
N ILE A 333 -19.90 12.02 -14.69
CA ILE A 333 -18.73 11.15 -14.85
C ILE A 333 -17.86 11.17 -13.60
N LEU A 334 -17.70 12.33 -12.95
CA LEU A 334 -16.98 12.47 -11.68
C LEU A 334 -17.71 11.79 -10.51
N ASP A 335 -19.03 11.75 -10.52
CA ASP A 335 -19.86 11.10 -9.51
C ASP A 335 -19.93 9.57 -9.68
N ASN A 336 -19.08 8.99 -10.54
CA ASN A 336 -19.07 7.57 -10.83
C ASN A 336 -18.61 6.75 -9.59
N PRO A 337 -19.39 5.73 -9.16
CA PRO A 337 -19.08 4.91 -8.00
C PRO A 337 -17.83 4.01 -8.16
N LEU A 338 -17.20 4.01 -9.35
CA LEU A 338 -15.91 3.35 -9.59
C LEU A 338 -14.71 4.19 -9.11
N LEU A 339 -14.93 5.45 -8.74
CA LEU A 339 -13.87 6.40 -8.40
C LEU A 339 -13.70 6.53 -6.88
N THR A 340 -12.45 6.69 -6.46
CA THR A 340 -12.10 7.18 -5.12
C THR A 340 -12.43 8.66 -4.99
N HIS A 341 -12.31 9.19 -3.76
CA HIS A 341 -12.37 10.63 -3.50
C HIS A 341 -11.34 11.42 -4.35
N ASP A 342 -10.18 10.82 -4.63
CA ASP A 342 -9.11 11.39 -5.45
C ASP A 342 -9.29 11.14 -6.97
N GLN A 343 -10.50 10.75 -7.40
CA GLN A 343 -10.84 10.50 -8.81
C GLN A 343 -9.98 9.41 -9.47
N LYS A 344 -9.60 8.39 -8.68
CA LYS A 344 -8.89 7.21 -9.17
C LYS A 344 -9.78 5.99 -9.21
N ILE A 345 -9.60 5.11 -10.20
CA ILE A 345 -10.32 3.84 -10.25
C ILE A 345 -10.00 3.00 -9.01
N ASP A 346 -11.02 2.70 -8.20
CA ASP A 346 -10.92 1.85 -7.02
C ASP A 346 -11.20 0.39 -7.37
N ILE A 347 -10.15 -0.43 -7.31
CA ILE A 347 -10.21 -1.86 -7.64
C ILE A 347 -10.92 -2.72 -6.59
N ASN A 348 -11.14 -2.18 -5.39
CA ASN A 348 -11.78 -2.90 -4.29
C ASN A 348 -13.30 -2.68 -4.25
N GLN A 349 -13.84 -1.76 -5.05
CA GLN A 349 -15.28 -1.50 -5.12
C GLN A 349 -16.03 -2.67 -5.77
N THR A 350 -17.22 -2.96 -5.26
CA THR A 350 -18.09 -4.00 -5.82
C THR A 350 -18.42 -3.76 -7.29
N SER A 351 -18.62 -2.50 -7.70
CA SER A 351 -18.86 -2.09 -9.09
C SER A 351 -17.69 -2.48 -10.01
N PHE A 352 -16.45 -2.27 -9.57
CA PHE A 352 -15.26 -2.68 -10.31
C PHE A 352 -15.18 -4.20 -10.39
N VAL A 353 -15.38 -4.91 -9.28
CA VAL A 353 -15.32 -6.38 -9.23
C VAL A 353 -16.33 -7.00 -10.20
N GLN A 354 -17.57 -6.52 -10.22
CA GLN A 354 -18.61 -6.99 -11.14
C GLN A 354 -18.25 -6.74 -12.61
N ASN A 355 -17.73 -5.55 -12.94
CA ASN A 355 -17.30 -5.22 -14.29
C ASN A 355 -16.11 -6.11 -14.72
N PHE A 356 -15.10 -6.23 -13.85
CA PHE A 356 -13.92 -7.04 -14.10
C PHE A 356 -14.27 -8.52 -14.32
N GLN A 357 -15.15 -9.09 -13.50
CA GLN A 357 -15.62 -10.47 -13.64
C GLN A 357 -16.38 -10.70 -14.96
N ARG A 358 -17.15 -9.72 -15.43
CA ARG A 358 -17.82 -9.79 -16.74
C ARG A 358 -16.84 -9.82 -17.91
N LEU A 359 -15.76 -9.05 -17.81
CA LEU A 359 -14.77 -8.91 -18.88
C LEU A 359 -13.73 -10.03 -18.93
N GLN A 360 -13.45 -10.67 -17.78
CA GLN A 360 -12.37 -11.66 -17.66
C GLN A 360 -12.91 -13.04 -17.26
N THR A 361 -13.51 -13.75 -18.22
CA THR A 361 -14.13 -15.07 -18.02
C THR A 361 -13.13 -16.20 -17.73
N ASP A 362 -11.87 -16.06 -18.16
CA ASP A 362 -10.86 -17.12 -18.05
C ASP A 362 -10.02 -17.06 -16.77
N MET A 363 -10.25 -16.05 -15.92
CA MET A 363 -9.48 -15.86 -14.70
C MET A 363 -9.86 -16.88 -13.63
N LYS A 364 -8.92 -17.74 -13.28
CA LYS A 364 -9.12 -18.76 -12.24
C LYS A 364 -9.17 -18.08 -10.86
N ASN A 365 -10.20 -18.39 -10.08
CA ASN A 365 -10.30 -17.99 -8.68
C ASN A 365 -9.04 -18.46 -7.89
N PRO A 366 -8.28 -17.55 -7.27
CA PRO A 366 -7.10 -17.86 -6.48
C PRO A 366 -7.36 -18.82 -5.32
N ILE A 367 -8.45 -18.67 -4.56
CA ILE A 367 -8.68 -19.47 -3.34
C ILE A 367 -9.22 -20.87 -3.64
N LYS A 368 -9.77 -21.09 -4.85
CA LYS A 368 -10.43 -22.36 -5.23
C LYS A 368 -9.59 -23.62 -4.94
N PRO A 369 -8.28 -23.69 -5.23
CA PRO A 369 -7.46 -24.86 -4.91
C PRO A 369 -7.40 -25.16 -3.40
N PHE A 370 -7.29 -24.12 -2.58
CA PHE A 370 -7.28 -24.27 -1.13
C PHE A 370 -8.66 -24.72 -0.62
N ALA A 371 -9.74 -24.06 -1.06
CA ALA A 371 -11.10 -24.42 -0.68
C ALA A 371 -11.43 -25.89 -1.03
N GLN A 372 -11.04 -26.34 -2.23
CA GLN A 372 -11.21 -27.73 -2.65
C GLN A 372 -10.50 -28.73 -1.74
N LYS A 373 -9.29 -28.40 -1.28
CA LYS A 373 -8.54 -29.24 -0.33
C LYS A 373 -9.13 -29.17 1.08
N PHE A 374 -9.58 -27.99 1.50
CA PHE A 374 -10.19 -27.76 2.81
C PHE A 374 -11.46 -28.60 3.00
N HIS A 375 -12.32 -28.63 1.97
CA HIS A 375 -13.57 -29.39 1.98
C HIS A 375 -13.40 -30.86 1.55
N ASP A 376 -12.19 -31.32 1.23
CA ASP A 376 -11.93 -32.74 0.95
C ASP A 376 -12.06 -33.54 2.26
N PRO A 377 -13.03 -34.47 2.38
CA PRO A 377 -13.25 -35.24 3.59
C PRO A 377 -12.04 -36.10 3.97
N ASN A 378 -11.32 -36.66 3.00
CA ASN A 378 -10.18 -37.53 3.29
C ASN A 378 -9.02 -36.73 3.88
N LEU A 379 -8.74 -35.55 3.29
CA LEU A 379 -7.66 -34.69 3.78
C LEU A 379 -7.98 -34.09 5.14
N SER A 380 -9.20 -33.57 5.31
CA SER A 380 -9.64 -33.00 6.58
C SER A 380 -9.66 -34.05 7.69
N ASN A 381 -10.13 -35.28 7.41
CA ASN A 381 -10.10 -36.37 8.37
C ASN A 381 -8.68 -36.70 8.82
N THR A 382 -7.75 -36.81 7.87
CA THR A 382 -6.34 -37.16 8.16
C THR A 382 -5.67 -36.06 8.99
N PHE A 383 -5.86 -34.80 8.61
CA PHE A 383 -5.31 -33.66 9.34
C PHE A 383 -5.87 -33.55 10.76
N ILE A 384 -7.20 -33.67 10.93
CA ILE A 384 -7.84 -33.59 12.25
C ILE A 384 -7.32 -34.71 13.16
N GLN A 385 -7.26 -35.96 12.67
CA GLN A 385 -6.74 -37.08 13.44
C GLN A 385 -5.28 -36.87 13.88
N ALA A 386 -4.43 -36.37 12.98
CA ALA A 386 -3.05 -36.03 13.31
C ALA A 386 -2.98 -34.91 14.38
N TYR A 387 -3.89 -33.94 14.30
CA TYR A 387 -3.99 -32.84 15.28
C TYR A 387 -4.44 -33.33 16.65
N VAL A 388 -5.43 -34.22 16.72
CA VAL A 388 -5.89 -34.87 17.97
C VAL A 388 -4.72 -35.59 18.62
N LYS A 389 -4.03 -36.45 17.86
CA LYS A 389 -2.88 -37.21 18.35
C LYS A 389 -1.79 -36.28 18.90
N LYS A 390 -1.46 -35.22 18.17
CA LYS A 390 -0.47 -34.23 18.63
C LYS A 390 -0.93 -33.54 19.92
N THR A 391 -2.19 -33.14 20.02
CA THR A 391 -2.73 -32.42 21.19
C THR A 391 -2.59 -33.26 22.46
N ILE A 392 -2.89 -34.56 22.37
CA ILE A 392 -2.73 -35.49 23.49
C ILE A 392 -1.24 -35.74 23.80
N GLN A 393 -0.40 -35.95 22.78
CA GLN A 393 1.03 -36.24 22.96
C GLN A 393 1.86 -35.06 23.48
N CYS A 394 1.46 -33.83 23.16
CA CYS A 394 2.14 -32.60 23.58
C CYS A 394 1.47 -31.94 24.80
N TYR A 395 0.58 -32.64 25.50
CA TYR A 395 0.03 -32.13 26.74
C TYR A 395 1.16 -31.92 27.78
N PRO A 396 1.11 -30.87 28.63
CA PRO A 396 2.20 -30.59 29.57
C PRO A 396 2.49 -31.81 30.45
N SER A 397 3.75 -32.26 30.48
CA SER A 397 4.12 -33.51 31.15
C SER A 397 3.95 -33.44 32.66
N GLU A 398 4.03 -32.24 33.24
CA GLU A 398 3.73 -31.95 34.64
C GLU A 398 2.23 -32.07 34.98
N LEU A 399 1.36 -32.05 33.98
CA LEU A 399 -0.08 -32.28 34.11
C LEU A 399 -0.48 -33.69 33.64
N MET A 400 0.50 -34.57 33.39
CA MET A 400 0.28 -35.97 33.08
C MET A 400 0.75 -36.86 34.22
N PHE A 401 0.05 -37.97 34.43
CA PHE A 401 0.46 -39.01 35.36
C PHE A 401 0.17 -40.39 34.76
N THR A 402 0.79 -41.42 35.31
CA THR A 402 0.52 -42.81 34.93
C THR A 402 -0.14 -43.53 36.10
N VAL A 403 -1.01 -44.48 35.78
CA VAL A 403 -1.59 -45.38 36.77
C VAL A 403 -0.81 -46.69 36.74
N SER A 404 -0.41 -47.16 37.92
CA SER A 404 0.24 -48.45 38.07
C SER A 404 -0.71 -49.60 37.73
N HIS A 405 -0.14 -50.79 37.52
CA HIS A 405 -0.92 -52.02 37.32
C HIS A 405 -1.84 -52.38 38.49
N THR A 406 -1.61 -51.82 39.68
CA THR A 406 -2.47 -52.00 40.87
C THR A 406 -3.53 -50.90 41.01
N GLY A 407 -3.60 -49.93 40.09
CA GLY A 407 -4.54 -48.81 40.17
C GLY A 407 -4.03 -47.62 41.01
N ALA A 408 -2.75 -47.63 41.42
CA ALA A 408 -2.16 -46.55 42.21
C ALA A 408 -1.58 -45.45 41.31
N PHE A 409 -1.77 -44.19 41.69
CA PHE A 409 -1.17 -43.06 41.00
C PHE A 409 -0.84 -41.92 41.96
N SER A 410 0.18 -41.13 41.58
CA SER A 410 0.60 -39.94 42.30
C SER A 410 0.24 -38.70 41.49
N LEU A 411 -0.31 -37.70 42.16
CA LEU A 411 -0.56 -36.39 41.57
C LEU A 411 0.50 -35.41 42.05
N PRO A 412 1.16 -34.64 41.16
CA PRO A 412 1.95 -33.51 41.60
C PRO A 412 1.04 -32.52 42.33
N PHE A 413 1.53 -31.93 43.42
CA PHE A 413 0.76 -30.99 44.24
C PHE A 413 0.35 -29.78 43.39
N SER A 414 -0.91 -29.73 42.96
CA SER A 414 -1.43 -28.67 42.09
C SER A 414 -2.61 -27.97 42.75
N TYR A 415 -2.41 -26.72 43.13
CA TYR A 415 -3.40 -25.87 43.80
C TYR A 415 -4.60 -25.46 42.90
N LYS A 416 -4.69 -25.97 41.66
CA LYS A 416 -5.67 -25.54 40.65
C LYS A 416 -6.30 -26.68 39.83
N THR A 417 -6.24 -27.92 40.31
CA THR A 417 -6.90 -29.04 39.62
C THR A 417 -8.41 -28.90 39.69
N GLN A 418 -9.06 -28.91 38.53
CA GLN A 418 -10.52 -28.92 38.41
C GLN A 418 -11.07 -30.34 38.27
N GLU A 419 -10.40 -31.16 37.45
CA GLU A 419 -10.86 -32.49 37.07
C GLU A 419 -9.65 -33.39 36.73
N LEU A 420 -9.77 -34.69 36.95
CA LEU A 420 -8.83 -35.70 36.47
C LEU A 420 -9.49 -36.50 35.35
N LEU A 421 -8.77 -36.68 34.24
CA LEU A 421 -9.17 -37.55 33.13
C LEU A 421 -8.28 -38.77 33.09
N PHE A 422 -8.88 -39.95 32.94
CA PHE A 422 -8.17 -41.22 32.78
C PHE A 422 -8.50 -41.78 31.39
N ASP A 423 -7.49 -41.97 30.56
CA ASP A 423 -7.61 -42.51 29.21
C ASP A 423 -7.27 -44.00 29.18
N PHE A 424 -8.24 -44.82 28.80
CA PHE A 424 -8.07 -46.26 28.67
C PHE A 424 -7.81 -46.58 27.20
N HIS A 425 -6.57 -46.43 26.73
CA HIS A 425 -6.17 -46.47 25.32
C HIS A 425 -6.74 -47.61 24.43
N HIS A 426 -7.21 -48.73 25.00
CA HIS A 426 -7.74 -49.87 24.26
C HIS A 426 -9.23 -50.14 24.47
N ASN A 427 -9.88 -49.39 25.34
CA ASN A 427 -11.31 -49.44 25.56
C ASN A 427 -11.85 -48.10 25.08
N GLN A 428 -12.89 -48.07 24.24
CA GLN A 428 -13.51 -46.81 23.78
C GLN A 428 -14.21 -46.10 24.96
N GLN A 429 -13.46 -45.70 25.97
CA GLN A 429 -13.93 -45.23 27.27
C GLN A 429 -12.89 -44.30 27.87
N TYR A 430 -13.35 -43.28 28.58
CA TYR A 430 -12.52 -42.50 29.49
C TYR A 430 -13.31 -42.20 30.77
N LEU A 431 -12.59 -41.94 31.86
CA LEU A 431 -13.18 -41.58 33.14
C LEU A 431 -12.82 -40.13 33.48
N ALA A 432 -13.82 -39.38 33.91
CA ALA A 432 -13.69 -38.02 34.43
C ALA A 432 -13.99 -38.04 35.93
N PHE A 433 -13.11 -37.43 36.72
CA PHE A 433 -13.29 -37.27 38.17
C PHE A 433 -13.25 -35.78 38.54
N GLN A 434 -14.40 -35.24 38.95
CA GLN A 434 -14.62 -33.83 39.24
C GLN A 434 -14.54 -33.60 40.76
N GLY A 435 -13.35 -33.33 41.27
CA GLY A 435 -13.14 -33.13 42.71
C GLY A 435 -11.99 -32.19 43.01
N ILE A 436 -12.19 -31.28 43.97
CA ILE A 436 -11.15 -30.40 44.48
C ILE A 436 -10.18 -31.26 45.32
N LEU A 437 -8.99 -31.51 44.80
CA LEU A 437 -7.91 -32.24 45.50
C LEU A 437 -7.22 -31.34 46.53
N THR A 438 -7.96 -30.71 47.45
CA THR A 438 -7.35 -29.68 48.30
C THR A 438 -6.57 -30.22 49.49
N THR A 439 -6.90 -31.33 50.17
CA THR A 439 -6.15 -31.66 51.41
C THR A 439 -6.28 -33.06 52.05
N SER A 440 -7.14 -33.97 51.62
CA SER A 440 -7.30 -35.29 52.32
C SER A 440 -6.74 -36.46 51.52
N PHE A 441 -5.62 -37.03 51.97
CA PHE A 441 -5.02 -38.26 51.42
C PHE A 441 -5.34 -39.49 52.29
N PRO A 442 -5.42 -40.72 51.73
CA PRO A 442 -5.60 -41.10 50.32
C PRO A 442 -7.09 -41.25 49.95
N VAL A 443 -7.45 -40.99 48.68
CA VAL A 443 -8.82 -41.15 48.15
C VAL A 443 -8.88 -42.37 47.22
N VAL A 444 -9.84 -43.26 47.48
CA VAL A 444 -10.16 -44.39 46.60
C VAL A 444 -11.34 -43.99 45.72
N ILE A 445 -11.13 -43.94 44.41
CA ILE A 445 -12.15 -43.63 43.40
C ILE A 445 -12.89 -44.92 43.03
N LYS A 446 -14.21 -44.96 43.25
CA LYS A 446 -15.07 -46.14 42.99
C LYS A 446 -16.26 -45.82 42.10
N ALA A 447 -16.82 -46.85 41.46
CA ALA A 447 -18.07 -46.69 40.73
C ALA A 447 -19.20 -46.29 41.68
N GLY A 448 -19.93 -45.22 41.31
CA GLY A 448 -21.02 -44.66 42.12
C GLY A 448 -20.64 -43.43 42.94
N ASP A 449 -19.35 -43.05 43.00
CA ASP A 449 -18.96 -41.75 43.55
C ASP A 449 -19.63 -40.63 42.74
N SER A 450 -20.31 -39.70 43.43
CA SER A 450 -21.06 -38.61 42.80
C SER A 450 -20.23 -37.71 41.88
N ASN A 451 -18.91 -37.71 42.07
CA ASN A 451 -17.93 -36.94 41.31
C ASN A 451 -17.29 -37.71 40.15
N VAL A 452 -17.66 -38.99 39.95
CA VAL A 452 -17.11 -39.84 38.89
C VAL A 452 -18.07 -39.95 37.73
N ILE A 453 -17.57 -39.71 36.53
CA ILE A 453 -18.30 -39.81 35.28
C ILE A 453 -17.54 -40.74 34.35
N LEU A 454 -18.02 -41.97 34.20
CA LEU A 454 -17.52 -42.90 33.19
C LEU A 454 -18.23 -42.66 31.85
N ARG A 455 -17.47 -42.40 30.80
CA ARG A 455 -17.99 -42.14 29.45
C ARG A 455 -17.73 -43.36 28.57
N ARG A 456 -18.73 -44.23 28.44
CA ARG A 456 -18.66 -45.45 27.62
C ARG A 456 -18.86 -45.16 26.12
N GLY A 457 -18.21 -45.94 25.27
CA GLY A 457 -18.35 -45.93 23.81
C GLY A 457 -17.61 -44.79 23.08
N LYS A 458 -16.81 -43.98 23.79
CA LYS A 458 -15.92 -42.97 23.20
C LYS A 458 -14.63 -42.87 24.03
N SER A 459 -13.47 -43.03 23.38
CA SER A 459 -12.15 -42.70 23.93
C SER A 459 -11.93 -41.19 24.03
N LEU A 460 -10.90 -40.76 24.77
CA LEU A 460 -10.50 -39.35 24.85
C LEU A 460 -10.20 -38.77 23.45
N THR A 461 -9.49 -39.57 22.64
CA THR A 461 -9.15 -39.27 21.23
C THR A 461 -10.41 -39.06 20.39
N GLU A 462 -11.37 -39.98 20.45
CA GLU A 462 -12.64 -39.88 19.70
C GLU A 462 -13.47 -38.66 20.15
N LYS A 463 -13.42 -38.30 21.44
CA LYS A 463 -14.14 -37.13 21.95
C LYS A 463 -13.54 -35.82 21.43
N LEU A 464 -12.22 -35.67 21.46
CA LEU A 464 -11.53 -34.49 20.91
C LEU A 464 -11.68 -34.43 19.40
N ASP A 465 -11.52 -35.55 18.69
CA ASP A 465 -11.75 -35.66 17.24
C ASP A 465 -13.14 -35.14 16.85
N GLY A 466 -14.19 -35.57 17.55
CA GLY A 466 -15.54 -35.06 17.34
C GLY A 466 -15.68 -33.55 17.53
N ARG A 467 -15.03 -32.97 18.55
CA ARG A 467 -15.03 -31.51 18.78
C ARG A 467 -14.29 -30.74 17.68
N LEU A 468 -13.12 -31.23 17.27
CA LEU A 468 -12.34 -30.60 16.20
C LEU A 468 -13.08 -30.67 14.87
N ARG A 469 -13.77 -31.79 14.57
CA ARG A 469 -14.62 -31.94 13.38
C ARG A 469 -15.79 -30.98 13.37
N GLU A 470 -16.51 -30.90 14.49
CA GLU A 470 -17.62 -29.96 14.65
C GLU A 470 -17.14 -28.53 14.36
N GLN A 471 -15.99 -28.15 14.92
CA GLN A 471 -15.42 -26.83 14.68
C GLN A 471 -14.97 -26.62 13.23
N TRP A 472 -14.31 -27.62 12.62
CA TRP A 472 -13.86 -27.57 11.23
C TRP A 472 -15.02 -27.40 10.24
N SER A 473 -16.17 -28.00 10.54
CA SER A 473 -17.36 -27.96 9.68
C SER A 473 -18.09 -26.61 9.61
N LYS A 474 -17.70 -25.64 10.45
CA LYS A 474 -18.31 -24.28 10.49
C LYS A 474 -17.78 -23.32 9.42
N VAL A 475 -17.08 -23.83 8.41
CA VAL A 475 -16.37 -23.04 7.37
C VAL A 475 -17.18 -22.97 6.10
#